data_AF-A0A2Z2MGA6-F1
#
_entry.id   AF-A0A2Z2MGA6-F1
#
_cell.length_a   1.000
_cell.length_b   1.000
_cell.length_c   1.000
_cell.angle_alpha   90.00
_cell.angle_beta   90.00
_cell.angle_gamma   90.00
#
_symmetry.space_group_name_H-M   'P 1'
#
loop_
_entity.id
_entity.type
_entity.pdbx_description
1 polymer ?
#
loop_
_entity_poly.entity_id
_entity_poly.type
_entity_poly.pdbx_seq_one_letter_code
_entity_poly.pdbx_strand_id
1 'polypeptide(L)'
;MDIVSEGLVTKIEVEEEEGKVTIYVAFARNTPLHPFAMAVNWPIQARIVRDMVNVLEDRLGYFEIVDDTTLQRYYPLDETEV
;
A
#
# COMPACT_ATOMS: atom_id res chain seq x y z
N MET A 1 1.63 18.72 -2.58
CA MET A 1 1.82 17.82 -1.44
C MET A 1 1.66 16.40 -1.96
N ASP A 2 2.62 15.53 -1.72
CA ASP A 2 2.70 14.18 -2.31
C ASP A 2 2.96 13.11 -1.24
N ILE A 3 2.59 11.86 -1.55
CA ILE A 3 2.61 10.74 -0.59
C ILE A 3 4.02 10.37 -0.09
N VAL A 4 5.08 10.74 -0.82
CA VAL A 4 6.46 10.47 -0.41
C VAL A 4 6.91 11.53 0.59
N SER A 5 6.69 12.81 0.26
CA SER A 5 7.02 13.94 1.15
C SER A 5 6.24 13.89 2.47
N GLU A 6 5.02 13.36 2.46
CA GLU A 6 4.19 13.20 3.66
C GLU A 6 4.53 11.94 4.49
N GLY A 7 5.52 11.14 4.06
CA GLY A 7 5.93 9.93 4.77
C GLY A 7 4.90 8.80 4.73
N LEU A 8 3.97 8.84 3.78
CA LEU A 8 2.99 7.76 3.58
C LEU A 8 3.64 6.54 2.92
N VAL A 9 4.59 6.77 2.00
CA VAL A 9 5.48 5.73 1.46
C VAL A 9 6.75 5.72 2.30
N THR A 10 7.05 4.61 2.94
CA THR A 10 8.18 4.51 3.88
C THR A 10 9.41 3.84 3.29
N LYS A 11 9.20 2.90 2.37
CA LYS A 11 10.29 2.15 1.73
C LYS A 11 9.83 1.59 0.38
N ILE A 12 10.77 1.46 -0.55
CA ILE A 12 10.61 0.67 -1.77
C ILE A 12 11.75 -0.35 -1.79
N GLU A 13 11.41 -1.62 -1.92
CA GLU A 13 12.36 -2.70 -2.16
C GLU A 13 12.20 -3.21 -3.59
N VAL A 14 13.34 -3.37 -4.27
CA VAL A 14 13.40 -3.91 -5.63
C VAL A 14 14.19 -5.20 -5.57
N GLU A 15 13.52 -6.31 -5.84
CA GLU A 15 14.11 -7.64 -5.87
C GLU A 15 14.41 -7.98 -7.33
N GLU A 16 15.59 -7.54 -7.80
CA GLU A 16 15.98 -7.62 -9.22
C GLU A 16 15.98 -9.06 -9.77
N GLU A 17 16.34 -10.05 -8.94
CA GLU A 17 16.38 -11.46 -9.33
C GLU A 17 14.99 -12.05 -9.58
N GLU A 18 13.98 -11.57 -8.86
CA GLU A 18 12.58 -12.04 -8.95
C GLU A 18 11.70 -11.12 -9.82
N GLY A 19 12.22 -9.97 -10.25
CA GLY A 19 11.46 -8.96 -11.00
C GLY A 19 10.30 -8.37 -10.18
N LYS A 20 10.43 -8.35 -8.86
CA LYS A 20 9.39 -7.93 -7.90
C LYS A 20 9.74 -6.58 -7.27
N VAL A 21 8.73 -5.72 -7.14
CA VAL A 21 8.83 -4.46 -6.40
C VAL A 21 7.88 -4.46 -5.21
N THR A 22 8.39 -4.22 -4.00
CA THR A 22 7.57 -4.11 -2.79
C THR A 22 7.54 -2.66 -2.31
N ILE A 23 6.35 -2.08 -2.24
CA ILE A 23 6.12 -0.70 -1.80
C ILE A 23 5.52 -0.73 -0.39
N TYR A 24 6.26 -0.19 0.57
CA TYR A 24 5.84 -0.13 1.97
C TYR A 24 5.13 1.20 2.25
N VAL A 25 3.95 1.11 2.87
CA VAL A 25 3.11 2.26 3.23
C VAL A 25 2.85 2.32 4.74
N ALA A 26 2.77 3.52 5.30
CA ALA A 26 2.53 3.75 6.74
C ALA A 26 1.03 3.98 7.06
N PHE A 27 0.13 3.15 6.53
CA PHE A 27 -1.32 3.35 6.72
C PHE A 27 -1.73 3.09 8.17
N ALA A 28 -1.25 2.00 8.76
CA ALA A 28 -1.56 1.66 10.15
C ALA A 28 -0.96 2.66 11.14
N ARG A 29 0.24 3.21 10.88
CA ARG A 29 0.84 4.26 11.73
C ARG A 29 0.02 5.55 11.76
N ASN A 30 -0.53 5.92 10.61
CA ASN A 30 -1.29 7.16 10.45
C ASN A 30 -2.80 7.00 10.74
N THR A 31 -3.23 5.79 11.09
CA THR A 31 -4.63 5.48 11.41
C THR A 31 -4.74 5.15 12.90
N PRO A 32 -5.57 5.88 13.68
CA PRO A 32 -5.79 5.55 15.08
C PRO A 32 -6.27 4.10 15.24
N LEU A 33 -5.78 3.41 16.27
CA LEU A 33 -6.04 1.98 16.56
C LEU A 33 -7.50 1.66 16.96
N HIS A 34 -8.44 2.56 16.72
CA HIS A 34 -9.86 2.35 17.04
C HIS A 34 -10.61 1.83 15.79
N PRO A 35 -11.45 0.78 15.89
CA PRO A 35 -12.12 0.18 14.73
C PRO A 35 -12.90 1.18 13.86
N PHE A 36 -13.55 2.15 14.49
CA PHE A 36 -14.24 3.23 13.77
C PHE A 36 -13.29 4.12 12.97
N ALA A 37 -12.15 4.49 13.54
CA ALA A 37 -11.17 5.32 12.85
C ALA A 37 -10.54 4.57 11.66
N MET A 38 -10.34 3.26 11.79
CA MET A 38 -9.91 2.41 10.68
C MET A 38 -10.95 2.38 9.56
N ALA A 39 -12.23 2.14 9.89
CA ALA A 39 -13.31 2.08 8.89
C ALA A 39 -13.50 3.40 8.13
N VAL A 40 -13.33 4.54 8.80
CA VAL A 40 -13.45 5.86 8.15
C VAL A 40 -12.25 6.17 7.24
N ASN A 41 -11.06 5.67 7.57
CA ASN A 41 -9.85 5.87 6.76
C ASN A 41 -9.72 4.86 5.62
N TRP A 42 -10.35 3.70 5.72
CA TRP A 42 -10.29 2.63 4.71
C TRP A 42 -10.63 3.10 3.27
N PRO A 43 -11.71 3.88 3.02
CA PRO A 43 -12.01 4.36 1.67
C PRO A 43 -10.91 5.25 1.07
N ILE A 44 -10.23 6.04 1.91
CA ILE A 44 -9.12 6.90 1.50
C ILE A 44 -7.91 6.05 1.15
N GLN A 45 -7.56 5.09 2.01
CA GLN A 45 -6.47 4.14 1.77
C GLN A 45 -6.70 3.33 0.49
N ALA A 46 -7.92 2.79 0.30
CA ALA A 46 -8.30 2.05 -0.90
C ALA A 46 -8.21 2.90 -2.17
N ARG A 47 -8.56 4.19 -2.10
CA ARG A 47 -8.39 5.13 -3.22
C ARG A 47 -6.92 5.34 -3.54
N ILE A 48 -6.07 5.57 -2.53
CA ILE A 48 -4.63 5.77 -2.71
C ILE A 48 -4.00 4.53 -3.37
N VAL A 49 -4.32 3.33 -2.87
CA VAL A 49 -3.83 2.07 -3.44
C VAL A 49 -4.28 1.93 -4.90
N ARG A 50 -5.55 2.20 -5.21
CA ARG A 50 -6.05 2.16 -6.59
C ARG A 50 -5.32 3.14 -7.50
N ASP A 51 -5.13 4.37 -7.04
CA ASP A 51 -4.43 5.40 -7.81
C ASP A 51 -2.96 5.01 -8.05
N MET A 52 -2.29 4.39 -7.07
CA MET A 52 -0.95 3.83 -7.23
C MET A 52 -0.93 2.70 -8.25
N VAL A 53 -1.85 1.74 -8.16
CA VAL A 53 -1.93 0.61 -9.08
C VAL A 53 -2.11 1.09 -10.52
N ASN A 54 -3.07 1.98 -10.77
CA ASN A 54 -3.33 2.53 -12.11
C ASN A 54 -2.11 3.24 -12.72
N VAL A 55 -1.23 3.81 -11.90
CA VAL A 55 -0.03 4.51 -12.39
C VAL A 55 1.13 3.55 -12.62
N LEU A 56 1.21 2.47 -11.85
CA LEU A 56 2.35 1.56 -11.81
C LEU A 56 2.16 0.29 -12.62
N GLU A 57 0.92 -0.15 -12.86
CA GLU A 57 0.60 -1.40 -13.56
C GLU A 57 1.22 -1.50 -14.96
N ASP A 58 1.28 -0.39 -15.70
CA ASP A 58 1.88 -0.34 -17.04
C ASP A 58 3.40 -0.12 -17.03
N ARG A 59 4.00 0.10 -15.85
CA ARG A 59 5.40 0.52 -15.70
C ARG A 59 6.26 -0.51 -15.00
N LEU A 60 5.68 -1.21 -14.04
CA LEU A 60 6.34 -2.24 -13.26
C LEU A 60 5.88 -3.62 -13.76
N GLY A 61 6.73 -4.63 -13.56
CA GLY A 61 6.32 -6.01 -13.72
C GLY A 61 5.40 -6.41 -12.57
N TYR A 62 5.83 -7.35 -11.75
CA TYR A 62 5.10 -7.71 -10.54
C TYR A 62 5.42 -6.72 -9.41
N PHE A 63 4.39 -6.23 -8.71
CA PHE A 63 4.59 -5.39 -7.53
C PHE A 63 3.53 -5.64 -6.45
N GLU A 64 3.91 -5.35 -5.21
CA GLU A 64 3.05 -5.45 -4.03
C GLU A 64 3.02 -4.13 -3.26
N ILE A 65 1.88 -3.82 -2.64
CA ILE A 65 1.72 -2.70 -1.72
C ILE A 65 1.40 -3.27 -0.35
N VAL A 66 2.25 -2.96 0.64
CA VAL A 66 2.24 -3.61 1.96
C VAL A 66 2.37 -2.57 3.07
N ASP A 67 1.64 -2.75 4.18
CA ASP A 67 1.81 -1.91 5.36
C ASP A 67 3.18 -2.16 6.03
N ASP A 68 3.88 -1.09 6.39
CA ASP A 68 5.23 -1.18 6.94
C ASP A 68 5.30 -1.67 8.40
N THR A 69 4.16 -1.68 9.11
CA THR A 69 4.08 -2.17 10.48
C THR A 69 3.35 -3.50 10.59
N THR A 70 2.19 -3.65 9.95
CA THR A 70 1.38 -4.86 10.06
C THR A 70 1.74 -5.91 9.03
N LEU A 71 2.51 -5.54 8.01
CA LEU A 71 2.79 -6.38 6.83
C LEU A 71 1.52 -6.82 6.08
N GLN A 72 0.39 -6.14 6.35
CA GLN A 72 -0.84 -6.37 5.63
C GLN A 72 -0.65 -5.98 4.17
N ARG A 73 -1.01 -6.87 3.25
CA ARG A 73 -1.00 -6.60 1.82
C ARG A 73 -2.28 -5.87 1.42
N TYR A 74 -2.11 -4.73 0.76
CA TYR A 74 -3.18 -3.97 0.12
C TYR A 74 -3.29 -4.24 -1.38
N TYR A 75 -2.20 -4.67 -2.02
CA TYR A 75 -2.18 -5.09 -3.42
C TYR A 75 -1.12 -6.17 -3.68
N PRO A 76 -1.42 -7.19 -4.51
CA PRO A 76 -2.79 -7.60 -4.87
C PRO A 76 -3.59 -7.94 -3.60
N LEU A 77 -4.90 -7.69 -3.61
CA LEU A 77 -5.75 -8.12 -2.51
C LEU A 77 -5.75 -9.65 -2.50
N ASP A 78 -5.47 -10.27 -1.36
CA ASP A 78 -5.61 -11.72 -1.23
C ASP A 78 -7.08 -12.09 -1.55
N GLU A 79 -7.30 -12.99 -2.50
CA GLU A 79 -8.65 -13.37 -2.99
C GLU A 79 -9.49 -14.17 -1.96
N THR A 80 -8.98 -14.38 -0.75
CA THR A 80 -9.74 -14.99 0.35
C THR A 80 -10.63 -13.96 1.03
N GLU A 81 -11.82 -13.71 0.48
CA GLU A 81 -13.11 -13.55 1.20
C GLU A 81 -14.20 -13.01 0.25
N VAL A 82 -15.10 -13.91 -0.18
CA VAL A 82 -16.50 -13.61 -0.58
C VAL A 82 -17.41 -14.48 0.27
#